data_AF-A0A9E1AXD5-F1
#
_entry.id   AF-A0A9E1AXD5-F1
#
_cell.length_a   1.000
_cell.length_b   1.000
_cell.length_c   1.000
_cell.angle_alpha   90.00
_cell.angle_beta   90.00
_cell.angle_gamma   90.00
#
_symmetry.space_group_name_H-M   'P 1'
#
loop_
_entity.id
_entity.type
_entity.pdbx_description
1 polymer ?
#
loop_
_entity_poly.entity_id
_entity_poly.type
_entity_poly.pdbx_seq_one_letter_code
_entity_poly.pdbx_strand_id
1 'polypeptide(L)'
;MEKKIPLLVVVGPTASGKTALAVSLAKQFHGEVISADSMQIYKKMNIATAKPTEAEMGGVPHHLIDCLDLSQKFSVADYTALAHQKAEEIHERGHLPILAGGTGLYIDSVVNNILFSEIKTDEALRKELGRLAAERGAEYLLEELRQFDPESAQRLHLNNLPRIIRAIEVYKLTGVTMTEHQRRSRLKPTGYQSIIIGLDFQDRQKLYDRINLRVDRMFADGLLEEAKEILSNKNLGTARQAIGYKELQHYFDGQESLEEAIQKIKQETRRYAKRQLTWFRRNPDIHWIYVDCCRNVEEVSEQAALLLNFIE
;
A
#
# COMPACT_ATOMS: atom_id res chain seq x y z
N MET A 1 12.96 -16.42 -25.31
CA MET A 1 12.24 -15.50 -24.41
C MET A 1 12.53 -15.97 -23.00
N GLU A 2 12.96 -15.08 -22.10
CA GLU A 2 13.15 -15.44 -20.69
C GLU A 2 11.82 -15.95 -20.12
N LYS A 3 11.87 -17.06 -19.36
CA LYS A 3 10.69 -17.64 -18.74
C LYS A 3 10.22 -16.70 -17.64
N LYS A 4 8.98 -16.21 -17.75
CA LYS A 4 8.39 -15.32 -16.74
C LYS A 4 8.03 -16.09 -15.48
N ILE A 5 8.22 -15.46 -14.32
CA ILE A 5 7.83 -16.01 -13.02
C ILE A 5 6.29 -15.87 -12.88
N PRO A 6 5.54 -16.94 -12.59
CA PRO A 6 4.13 -16.83 -12.28
C PRO A 6 3.95 -16.05 -10.97
N LEU A 7 3.08 -15.05 -10.98
CA LEU A 7 2.82 -14.20 -9.81
C LEU A 7 1.32 -14.06 -9.59
N LEU A 8 0.80 -14.57 -8.48
CA LEU A 8 -0.58 -14.29 -8.10
C LEU A 8 -0.63 -13.00 -7.27
N VAL A 9 -1.55 -12.11 -7.60
CA VAL A 9 -1.73 -10.84 -6.89
C VAL A 9 -3.14 -10.77 -6.31
N VAL A 10 -3.25 -10.56 -5.00
CA VAL A 10 -4.54 -10.45 -4.28
C VAL A 10 -4.70 -9.04 -3.72
N VAL A 11 -5.64 -8.29 -4.29
CA VAL A 11 -5.88 -6.87 -3.97
C VAL A 11 -7.29 -6.62 -3.44
N GLY A 12 -7.54 -5.39 -2.96
CA GLY A 12 -8.83 -4.99 -2.42
C GLY A 12 -8.73 -4.07 -1.20
N PRO A 13 -9.85 -3.49 -0.76
CA PRO A 13 -9.87 -2.55 0.35
C PRO A 13 -9.59 -3.25 1.69
N THR A 14 -9.19 -2.50 2.72
CA THR A 14 -9.14 -3.04 4.08
C THR A 14 -10.48 -3.68 4.49
N ALA A 15 -10.42 -4.71 5.34
CA ALA A 15 -11.55 -5.55 5.77
C ALA A 15 -12.26 -6.38 4.68
N SER A 16 -11.73 -6.47 3.46
CA SER A 16 -12.33 -7.28 2.38
C SER A 16 -12.07 -8.79 2.46
N GLY A 17 -11.11 -9.24 3.29
CA GLY A 17 -10.77 -10.67 3.40
C GLY A 17 -9.56 -11.13 2.58
N LYS A 18 -8.75 -10.21 2.03
CA LYS A 18 -7.55 -10.52 1.25
C LYS A 18 -6.63 -11.56 1.89
N THR A 19 -6.34 -11.41 3.18
CA THR A 19 -5.47 -12.34 3.92
C THR A 19 -6.02 -13.76 3.89
N ALA A 20 -7.31 -13.93 4.17
CA ALA A 20 -7.95 -15.24 4.16
C ALA A 20 -7.89 -15.88 2.77
N LEU A 21 -8.16 -15.09 1.71
CA LEU A 21 -8.04 -15.57 0.34
C LEU A 21 -6.60 -15.94 -0.03
N ALA A 22 -5.62 -15.09 0.29
CA ALA A 22 -4.21 -15.34 0.00
C ALA A 22 -3.71 -16.62 0.69
N VAL A 23 -4.10 -16.84 1.95
CA VAL A 23 -3.76 -18.07 2.71
C VAL A 23 -4.43 -19.29 2.10
N SER A 24 -5.70 -19.19 1.71
CA SER A 24 -6.44 -20.27 1.06
C SER A 24 -5.78 -20.70 -0.25
N LEU A 25 -5.46 -19.73 -1.11
CA LEU A 25 -4.77 -19.97 -2.38
C LEU A 25 -3.34 -20.47 -2.19
N ALA A 26 -2.61 -19.96 -1.18
CA ALA A 26 -1.28 -20.45 -0.85
C ALA A 26 -1.30 -21.94 -0.46
N LYS A 27 -2.28 -22.38 0.33
CA LYS A 27 -2.42 -23.79 0.69
C LYS A 27 -2.76 -24.67 -0.50
N GLN A 28 -3.61 -24.19 -1.40
CA GLN A 28 -4.05 -24.93 -2.58
C GLN A 28 -2.96 -25.06 -3.64
N PHE A 29 -2.16 -24.00 -3.86
CA PHE A 29 -1.18 -23.91 -4.94
C PHE A 29 0.27 -23.92 -4.45
N HIS A 30 0.51 -24.43 -3.23
CA HIS A 30 1.85 -24.49 -2.61
C HIS A 30 2.60 -23.14 -2.69
N GLY A 31 1.90 -22.07 -2.32
CA GLY A 31 2.40 -20.70 -2.41
C GLY A 31 2.87 -20.12 -1.08
N GLU A 32 3.50 -18.96 -1.17
CA GLU A 32 3.94 -18.13 -0.04
C GLU A 32 3.50 -16.68 -0.25
N VAL A 33 3.14 -15.98 0.83
CA VAL A 33 2.57 -14.63 0.75
C VAL A 33 3.65 -13.57 0.91
N ILE A 34 3.69 -12.59 0.01
CA ILE A 34 4.47 -11.35 0.14
C ILE A 34 3.48 -10.25 0.50
N SER A 35 3.60 -9.66 1.69
CA SER A 35 2.70 -8.57 2.10
C SER A 35 2.97 -7.30 1.27
N ALA A 36 1.91 -6.70 0.75
CA ALA A 36 1.91 -5.41 0.06
C ALA A 36 1.18 -4.34 0.89
N ASP A 37 1.60 -4.20 2.15
CA ASP A 37 1.12 -3.20 3.09
C ASP A 37 2.26 -2.33 3.64
N SER A 38 2.12 -1.01 3.49
CA SER A 38 3.16 -0.06 3.93
C SER A 38 3.32 0.03 5.45
N MET A 39 2.38 -0.48 6.24
CA MET A 39 2.37 -0.39 7.70
C MET A 39 2.66 -1.73 8.39
N GLN A 40 2.24 -2.87 7.82
CA GLN A 40 2.51 -4.20 8.40
C GLN A 40 4.00 -4.59 8.41
N ILE A 41 4.82 -3.90 7.60
CA ILE A 41 6.26 -4.10 7.58
C ILE A 41 6.94 -3.70 8.91
N TYR A 42 6.32 -2.82 9.70
CA TYR A 42 6.88 -2.35 10.96
C TYR A 42 6.62 -3.31 12.12
N LYS A 43 7.67 -3.49 12.93
CA LYS A 43 7.62 -4.26 14.17
C LYS A 43 6.67 -3.66 15.18
N LYS A 44 6.03 -4.53 15.97
CA LYS A 44 5.12 -4.19 17.09
C LYS A 44 3.81 -3.50 16.70
N MET A 45 3.66 -3.02 15.47
CA MET A 45 2.40 -2.45 14.98
C MET A 45 1.49 -3.58 14.51
N ASN A 46 0.75 -4.22 15.44
CA ASN A 46 0.02 -5.44 15.17
C ASN A 46 -1.48 -5.17 14.96
N ILE A 47 -2.10 -4.51 15.93
CA ILE A 47 -3.54 -4.28 16.01
C ILE A 47 -3.95 -3.22 15.00
N ALA A 48 -3.34 -2.03 15.04
CA ALA A 48 -3.72 -0.90 14.17
C ALA A 48 -3.56 -1.22 12.68
N THR A 49 -2.56 -2.05 12.34
CA THR A 49 -2.20 -2.39 10.95
C THR A 49 -2.91 -3.63 10.45
N ALA A 50 -3.80 -4.22 11.25
CA ALA A 50 -4.52 -5.42 10.87
C ALA A 50 -3.57 -6.57 10.48
N LYS A 51 -2.41 -6.67 11.16
CA LYS A 51 -1.38 -7.66 10.86
C LYS A 51 -1.95 -9.07 11.07
N PRO A 52 -1.75 -10.01 10.13
CA PRO A 52 -2.24 -11.36 10.28
C PRO A 52 -1.61 -12.02 11.51
N THR A 53 -2.45 -12.66 12.32
CA THR A 53 -2.01 -13.52 13.42
C THR A 53 -1.50 -14.87 12.90
N GLU A 54 -0.76 -15.63 13.70
CA GLU A 54 -0.31 -16.99 13.32
C GLU A 54 -1.49 -17.90 12.95
N ALA A 55 -2.62 -17.78 13.66
CA ALA A 55 -3.84 -18.51 13.35
C ALA A 55 -4.42 -18.13 11.99
N GLU A 56 -4.46 -16.83 11.66
CA GLU A 56 -4.92 -16.36 10.34
C GLU A 56 -3.94 -16.75 9.22
N MET A 57 -2.64 -16.76 9.48
CA MET A 57 -1.62 -17.23 8.53
C MET A 57 -1.75 -18.74 8.28
N GLY A 58 -2.23 -19.51 9.27
CA GLY A 58 -2.57 -20.91 9.12
C GLY A 58 -1.40 -21.78 8.64
N GLY A 59 -0.17 -21.44 9.04
CA GLY A 59 1.07 -22.11 8.65
C GLY A 59 1.70 -21.64 7.33
N VAL A 60 1.04 -20.72 6.60
CA VAL A 60 1.58 -20.17 5.33
C VAL A 60 2.64 -19.11 5.63
N PRO A 61 3.85 -19.20 5.06
CA PRO A 61 4.87 -18.17 5.20
C PRO A 61 4.39 -16.81 4.68
N HIS A 62 4.56 -15.77 5.50
CA HIS A 62 4.31 -14.38 5.12
C HIS A 62 5.62 -13.59 5.18
N HIS A 63 6.00 -13.00 4.06
CA HIS A 63 7.19 -12.18 3.88
C HIS A 63 6.86 -10.69 3.97
N LEU A 64 7.87 -9.88 4.29
CA LEU A 64 7.78 -8.41 4.39
C LEU A 64 6.80 -7.92 5.46
N ILE A 65 6.61 -8.71 6.52
CA ILE A 65 5.93 -8.35 7.77
C ILE A 65 6.98 -8.31 8.88
N ASP A 66 6.89 -7.36 9.82
CA ASP A 66 7.81 -7.24 10.96
C ASP A 66 9.31 -7.12 10.59
N CYS A 67 9.60 -6.63 9.38
CA CYS A 67 10.97 -6.54 8.86
C CYS A 67 11.70 -5.25 9.27
N LEU A 68 10.98 -4.22 9.73
CA LEU A 68 11.55 -2.91 10.06
C LEU A 68 11.23 -2.45 11.47
N ASP A 69 12.19 -1.81 12.11
CA ASP A 69 11.96 -1.09 13.36
C ASP A 69 11.19 0.22 13.09
N LEU A 70 10.44 0.69 14.10
CA LEU A 70 9.53 1.85 14.00
C LEU A 70 10.18 3.16 13.53
N SER A 71 11.49 3.32 13.75
CA SER A 71 12.24 4.52 13.41
C SER A 71 12.77 4.52 11.97
N GLN A 72 12.77 3.36 11.30
CA GLN A 72 13.33 3.22 9.97
C GLN A 72 12.40 3.88 8.94
N LYS A 73 13.01 4.60 8.00
CA LYS A 73 12.30 5.06 6.80
C LYS A 73 12.24 3.91 5.80
N PHE A 74 11.15 3.87 5.04
CA PHE A 74 10.97 2.88 4.00
C PHE A 74 10.27 3.50 2.80
N SER A 75 10.79 3.23 1.61
CA SER A 75 10.29 3.77 0.36
C SER A 75 9.68 2.68 -0.52
N VAL A 76 8.92 3.10 -1.53
CA VAL A 76 8.45 2.18 -2.58
C VAL A 76 9.61 1.51 -3.33
N ALA A 77 10.75 2.19 -3.49
CA ALA A 77 11.92 1.61 -4.14
C ALA A 77 12.49 0.45 -3.32
N ASP A 78 12.63 0.65 -2.00
CA ASP A 78 13.09 -0.38 -1.07
C ASP A 78 12.12 -1.57 -1.06
N TYR A 79 10.81 -1.29 -1.03
CA TYR A 79 9.79 -2.32 -1.10
C TYR A 79 9.87 -3.14 -2.39
N THR A 80 9.93 -2.47 -3.54
CA THR A 80 9.94 -3.14 -4.84
C THR A 80 11.16 -4.03 -4.97
N ALA A 81 12.34 -3.58 -4.58
CA ALA A 81 13.55 -4.40 -4.58
C ALA A 81 13.40 -5.66 -3.70
N LEU A 82 12.92 -5.50 -2.46
CA LEU A 82 12.72 -6.63 -1.55
C LEU A 82 11.61 -7.59 -2.01
N ALA A 83 10.53 -7.07 -2.60
CA ALA A 83 9.44 -7.88 -3.14
C ALA A 83 9.89 -8.71 -4.35
N HIS A 84 10.71 -8.14 -5.24
CA HIS A 84 11.33 -8.91 -6.33
C HIS A 84 12.22 -10.02 -5.79
N GLN A 85 13.12 -9.69 -4.87
CA GLN A 85 13.98 -10.70 -4.22
C GLN A 85 13.16 -11.83 -3.60
N LYS A 86 12.09 -11.51 -2.86
CA LYS A 86 11.23 -12.54 -2.25
C LYS A 86 10.47 -13.36 -3.27
N ALA A 87 9.96 -12.76 -4.33
CA ALA A 87 9.27 -13.50 -5.38
C ALA A 87 10.21 -14.48 -6.10
N GLU A 88 11.44 -14.07 -6.38
CA GLU A 88 12.49 -14.93 -6.95
C GLU A 88 12.85 -16.08 -6.00
N GLU A 89 13.16 -15.78 -4.73
CA GLU A 89 13.47 -16.80 -3.72
C GLU A 89 12.34 -17.82 -3.54
N ILE A 90 11.08 -17.39 -3.53
CA ILE A 90 9.90 -18.27 -3.44
C ILE A 90 9.80 -19.16 -4.68
N HIS A 91 9.97 -18.57 -5.87
CA HIS A 91 9.90 -19.32 -7.12
C HIS A 91 11.02 -20.35 -7.27
N GLU A 92 12.24 -20.03 -6.84
CA GLU A 92 13.39 -20.94 -6.84
C GLU A 92 13.17 -22.17 -5.94
N ARG A 93 12.36 -22.03 -4.88
CA ARG A 93 11.91 -23.16 -4.04
C ARG A 93 10.81 -24.00 -4.68
N GLY A 94 10.34 -23.64 -5.88
CA GLY A 94 9.22 -24.29 -6.56
C GLY A 94 7.85 -23.89 -6.02
N HIS A 95 7.76 -22.81 -5.24
CA HIS A 95 6.50 -22.31 -4.68
C HIS A 95 5.94 -21.15 -5.51
N LEU A 96 4.63 -20.91 -5.41
CA LEU A 96 3.96 -19.77 -6.07
C LEU A 96 4.12 -18.50 -5.21
N PRO A 97 4.77 -17.43 -5.69
CA PRO A 97 4.73 -16.14 -5.00
C PRO A 97 3.34 -15.51 -5.10
N ILE A 98 2.80 -15.10 -3.95
CA ILE A 98 1.48 -14.47 -3.82
C ILE A 98 1.64 -13.07 -3.22
N LEU A 99 1.53 -12.04 -4.05
CA LEU A 99 1.59 -10.65 -3.61
C LEU A 99 0.22 -10.19 -3.09
N ALA A 100 0.05 -10.05 -1.78
CA ALA A 100 -1.24 -9.75 -1.18
C ALA A 100 -1.23 -8.44 -0.39
N GLY A 101 -2.14 -7.51 -0.68
CA GLY A 101 -2.20 -6.27 0.08
C GLY A 101 -3.11 -5.19 -0.50
N GLY A 102 -3.01 -4.00 0.10
CA GLY A 102 -3.87 -2.86 -0.23
C GLY A 102 -3.10 -1.61 -0.65
N THR A 103 -1.77 -1.65 -0.70
CA THR A 103 -0.95 -0.50 -1.08
C THR A 103 -0.78 -0.48 -2.59
N GLY A 104 -1.69 0.17 -3.31
CA GLY A 104 -1.73 0.14 -4.78
C GLY A 104 -0.41 0.52 -5.46
N LEU A 105 0.29 1.54 -4.93
CA LEU A 105 1.59 1.94 -5.46
C LEU A 105 2.65 0.82 -5.35
N TYR A 106 2.65 0.04 -4.27
CA TYR A 106 3.59 -1.08 -4.09
C TYR A 106 3.32 -2.18 -5.10
N ILE A 107 2.04 -2.55 -5.23
CA ILE A 107 1.59 -3.61 -6.14
C ILE A 107 1.89 -3.23 -7.59
N ASP A 108 1.48 -2.04 -8.04
CA ASP A 108 1.75 -1.58 -9.40
C ASP A 108 3.24 -1.52 -9.69
N SER A 109 4.06 -1.15 -8.71
CA SER A 109 5.51 -1.04 -8.90
C SER A 109 6.17 -2.39 -9.13
N VAL A 110 5.75 -3.43 -8.41
CA VAL A 110 6.26 -4.80 -8.59
C VAL A 110 5.71 -5.43 -9.88
N VAL A 111 4.39 -5.37 -10.08
CA VAL A 111 3.73 -6.01 -11.23
C VAL A 111 4.23 -5.43 -12.56
N ASN A 112 4.40 -4.11 -12.63
CA ASN A 112 4.85 -3.43 -13.85
C ASN A 112 6.36 -3.24 -13.93
N ASN A 113 7.14 -3.79 -13.00
CA ASN A 113 8.60 -3.66 -12.94
C ASN A 113 9.08 -2.21 -13.04
N ILE A 114 8.50 -1.34 -12.20
CA ILE A 114 8.84 0.09 -12.17
C ILE A 114 10.24 0.25 -11.58
N LEU A 115 11.17 0.72 -12.42
CA LEU A 115 12.54 1.00 -11.98
C LEU A 115 12.62 2.37 -11.30
N PHE A 116 13.01 2.37 -10.04
CA PHE A 116 13.26 3.61 -9.32
C PHE A 116 14.71 4.04 -9.51
N SER A 117 14.88 5.26 -10.01
CA SER A 117 16.18 5.93 -10.03
C SER A 117 16.59 6.34 -8.61
N GLU A 118 17.85 6.11 -8.23
CA GLU A 118 18.43 6.55 -6.95
C GLU A 118 18.67 8.08 -6.88
N ILE A 119 17.63 8.86 -7.13
CA ILE A 119 17.70 10.32 -7.01
C ILE A 119 17.54 10.65 -5.53
N LYS A 120 18.67 10.88 -4.87
CA LYS A 120 18.73 11.33 -3.47
C LYS A 120 17.88 12.58 -3.28
N THR A 121 17.31 12.70 -2.09
CA THR A 121 16.58 13.91 -1.68
C THR A 121 17.59 14.99 -1.31
N ASP A 122 17.35 16.21 -1.77
CA ASP A 122 18.10 17.39 -1.36
C ASP A 122 17.24 18.22 -0.41
N GLU A 123 17.48 18.05 0.89
CA GLU A 123 16.71 18.73 1.94
C GLU A 123 16.85 20.25 1.90
N ALA A 124 18.01 20.76 1.45
CA ALA A 124 18.22 22.20 1.34
C ALA A 124 17.36 22.77 0.21
N LEU A 125 17.36 22.12 -0.95
CA LEU A 125 16.53 22.50 -2.08
C LEU A 125 15.03 22.39 -1.76
N ARG A 126 14.61 21.34 -1.07
CA ARG A 126 13.20 21.21 -0.64
C ARG A 126 12.78 22.33 0.31
N LYS A 127 13.65 22.71 1.25
CA LYS A 127 13.39 23.82 2.18
C LYS A 127 13.30 25.15 1.44
N GLU A 128 14.16 25.37 0.45
CA GLU A 128 14.11 26.55 -0.40
C GLU A 128 12.81 26.63 -1.20
N LEU A 129 12.45 25.55 -1.91
CA LEU A 129 11.19 25.47 -2.67
C LEU A 129 9.96 25.61 -1.77
N GLY A 130 10.01 25.01 -0.56
CA GLY A 130 8.96 25.15 0.44
C GLY A 130 8.78 26.60 0.90
N ARG A 131 9.88 27.33 1.14
CA ARG A 131 9.82 28.77 1.46
C ARG A 131 9.24 29.57 0.30
N LEU A 132 9.67 29.28 -0.92
CA LEU A 132 9.19 29.98 -2.11
C LEU A 132 7.68 29.77 -2.33
N ALA A 133 7.18 28.56 -2.09
CA ALA A 133 5.75 28.27 -2.10
C ALA A 133 4.98 29.01 -1.00
N ALA A 134 5.56 29.16 0.19
CA ALA A 134 4.93 29.92 1.28
C ALA A 134 4.86 31.43 0.97
N GLU A 135 5.86 31.97 0.28
CA GLU A 135 5.93 33.40 -0.08
C GLU A 135 5.09 33.74 -1.32
N ARG A 136 5.06 32.87 -2.34
CA ARG A 136 4.47 33.16 -3.67
C ARG A 136 3.29 32.29 -4.06
N GLY A 137 2.95 31.29 -3.24
CA GLY A 137 1.90 30.31 -3.54
C GLY A 137 2.40 29.09 -4.30
N ALA A 138 1.61 28.01 -4.26
CA ALA A 138 1.90 26.77 -4.98
C ALA A 138 1.77 26.92 -6.50
N GLU A 139 0.92 27.86 -6.93
CA GLU A 139 0.72 28.25 -8.33
C GLU A 139 2.04 28.69 -8.96
N TYR A 140 2.84 29.49 -8.24
CA TYR A 140 4.13 29.95 -8.71
C TYR A 140 5.05 28.78 -9.06
N LEU A 141 5.16 27.79 -8.17
CA LEU A 141 5.96 26.59 -8.43
C LEU A 141 5.38 25.72 -9.55
N LEU A 142 4.05 25.62 -9.65
CA LEU A 142 3.43 24.86 -10.72
C LEU A 142 3.71 25.48 -12.09
N GLU A 143 3.77 26.81 -12.17
CA GLU A 143 4.17 27.50 -13.39
C GLU A 143 5.66 27.38 -13.69
N GLU A 144 6.54 27.40 -12.68
CA GLU A 144 7.96 27.06 -12.86
C GLU A 144 8.09 25.63 -13.44
N LEU A 145 7.38 24.66 -12.86
CA LEU A 145 7.36 23.28 -13.35
C LEU A 145 6.87 23.19 -14.81
N ARG A 146 5.85 23.97 -15.19
CA ARG A 146 5.27 23.94 -16.54
C ARG A 146 6.26 24.35 -17.63
N GLN A 147 7.28 25.16 -17.30
CA GLN A 147 8.28 25.61 -18.28
C GLN A 147 9.17 24.48 -18.80
N PHE A 148 9.40 23.42 -18.00
CA PHE A 148 10.28 22.31 -18.38
C PHE A 148 9.59 20.94 -18.35
N ASP A 149 8.51 20.76 -17.59
CA ASP A 149 7.70 19.53 -17.56
C ASP A 149 6.19 19.86 -17.59
N PRO A 150 5.68 20.34 -18.75
CA PRO A 150 4.28 20.74 -18.90
C PRO A 150 3.31 19.58 -18.65
N GLU A 151 3.71 18.34 -18.95
CA GLU A 151 2.89 17.15 -18.76
C GLU A 151 2.70 16.82 -17.27
N SER A 152 3.76 16.88 -16.47
CA SER A 152 3.63 16.76 -15.01
C SER A 152 2.80 17.92 -14.43
N ALA A 153 3.03 19.15 -14.90
CA ALA A 153 2.30 20.32 -14.40
C ALA A 153 0.79 20.25 -14.70
N GLN A 154 0.39 19.67 -15.83
CA GLN A 154 -1.02 19.46 -16.17
C GLN A 154 -1.69 18.39 -15.28
N ARG A 155 -0.95 17.35 -14.90
CA ARG A 155 -1.46 16.23 -14.09
C ARG A 155 -1.52 16.56 -12.59
N LEU A 156 -0.69 17.47 -12.10
CA LEU A 156 -0.59 17.80 -10.68
C LEU A 156 -1.58 18.89 -10.27
N HIS A 157 -2.24 18.68 -9.12
CA HIS A 157 -3.10 19.69 -8.50
C HIS A 157 -2.29 20.56 -7.53
N LEU A 158 -2.63 21.84 -7.44
CA LEU A 158 -1.97 22.86 -6.60
C LEU A 158 -1.85 22.44 -5.13
N ASN A 159 -2.90 21.84 -4.58
CA ASN A 159 -2.93 21.26 -3.23
C ASN A 159 -1.91 20.13 -2.98
N ASN A 160 -1.23 19.62 -4.01
CA ASN A 160 -0.22 18.58 -3.89
C ASN A 160 1.19 19.14 -3.99
N LEU A 161 1.46 20.18 -3.19
CA LEU A 161 2.75 20.86 -3.12
C LEU A 161 3.96 19.90 -2.98
N PRO A 162 3.91 18.83 -2.15
CA PRO A 162 5.05 17.89 -2.07
C PRO A 162 5.40 17.24 -3.41
N ARG A 163 4.40 16.92 -4.25
CA ARG A 163 4.67 16.35 -5.58
C ARG A 163 5.19 17.37 -6.57
N ILE A 164 4.73 18.62 -6.48
CA ILE A 164 5.26 19.73 -7.30
C ILE A 164 6.73 19.95 -6.95
N ILE A 165 7.05 20.09 -5.66
CA ILE A 165 8.43 20.22 -5.16
C ILE A 165 9.29 19.05 -5.63
N ARG A 166 8.81 17.80 -5.52
CA ARG A 166 9.59 16.63 -5.99
C ARG A 166 9.86 16.65 -7.49
N ALA A 167 8.90 17.08 -8.31
CA ALA A 167 9.10 17.16 -9.76
C ALA A 167 10.16 18.20 -10.13
N ILE A 168 10.13 19.38 -9.47
CA ILE A 168 11.14 20.43 -9.64
C ILE A 168 12.51 19.97 -9.11
N GLU A 169 12.55 19.37 -7.92
CA GLU A 169 13.77 18.82 -7.29
C GLU A 169 14.46 17.82 -8.23
N VAL A 170 13.70 16.86 -8.78
CA VAL A 170 14.25 15.85 -9.70
C VAL A 170 14.85 16.49 -10.93
N TYR A 171 14.19 17.48 -11.52
CA TYR A 171 14.73 18.18 -12.69
C TYR A 171 15.99 18.97 -12.34
N LYS A 172 15.98 19.73 -11.24
CA LYS A 172 17.15 20.53 -10.80
C LYS A 172 18.36 19.65 -10.48
N LEU A 173 18.16 18.44 -9.93
CA LEU A 173 19.24 17.52 -9.59
C LEU A 173 19.77 16.71 -10.79
N THR A 174 18.92 16.41 -11.77
CA THR A 174 19.29 15.45 -12.83
C THR A 174 19.30 16.01 -14.25
N GLY A 175 18.72 17.19 -14.47
CA GLY A 175 18.46 17.75 -15.80
C GLY A 175 17.37 17.01 -16.59
N VAL A 176 16.75 15.97 -16.01
CA VAL A 176 15.73 15.14 -16.66
C VAL A 176 14.41 15.33 -15.94
N THR A 177 13.34 15.51 -16.71
CA THR A 177 12.00 15.80 -16.19
C THR A 177 11.41 14.58 -15.46
N MET A 178 10.46 14.82 -14.55
CA MET A 178 9.77 13.74 -13.84
C MET A 178 9.01 12.84 -14.81
N THR A 179 8.38 13.43 -15.82
CA THR A 179 7.71 12.69 -16.91
C THR A 179 8.66 11.75 -17.64
N GLU A 180 9.85 12.22 -18.01
CA GLU A 180 10.82 11.38 -18.71
C GLU A 180 11.38 10.28 -17.82
N HIS A 181 11.60 10.54 -16.52
CA HIS A 181 11.95 9.50 -15.56
C HIS A 181 10.87 8.42 -15.44
N GLN A 182 9.58 8.80 -15.37
CA GLN A 182 8.45 7.85 -15.35
C GLN A 182 8.34 7.03 -16.63
N ARG A 183 8.69 7.62 -17.79
CA ARG A 183 8.73 6.89 -19.06
C ARG A 183 9.87 5.87 -19.05
N ARG A 184 11.08 6.29 -18.63
CA ARG A 184 12.27 5.42 -18.53
C ARG A 184 12.09 4.28 -17.53
N SER A 185 11.39 4.52 -16.42
CA SER A 185 11.16 3.51 -15.39
C SER A 185 10.32 2.32 -15.87
N ARG A 186 9.62 2.46 -17.00
CA ARG A 186 8.73 1.43 -17.60
C ARG A 186 9.30 0.78 -18.85
N LEU A 187 10.55 1.11 -19.24
CA LEU A 187 11.14 0.57 -20.46
C LEU A 187 11.50 -0.92 -20.35
N LYS A 188 11.80 -1.39 -19.14
CA LYS A 188 12.04 -2.83 -18.92
C LYS A 188 10.71 -3.55 -18.76
N PRO A 189 10.43 -4.60 -19.55
CA PRO A 189 9.22 -5.37 -19.39
C PRO A 189 9.19 -6.07 -18.01
N THR A 190 7.99 -6.42 -17.56
CA THR A 190 7.84 -7.23 -16.34
C THR A 190 8.36 -8.64 -16.55
N GLY A 191 9.10 -9.13 -15.54
CA GLY A 191 9.53 -10.53 -15.44
C GLY A 191 8.42 -11.47 -15.00
N TYR A 192 7.22 -10.95 -14.71
CA TYR A 192 6.11 -11.74 -14.20
C TYR A 192 5.06 -12.07 -15.27
N GLN A 193 4.44 -13.23 -15.11
CA GLN A 193 3.15 -13.58 -15.68
C GLN A 193 2.14 -13.53 -14.55
N SER A 194 1.44 -12.39 -14.43
CA SER A 194 0.61 -12.11 -13.27
C SER A 194 -0.87 -12.36 -13.52
N ILE A 195 -1.55 -12.97 -12.55
CA ILE A 195 -3.02 -12.91 -12.42
C ILE A 195 -3.35 -12.02 -11.23
N ILE A 196 -4.22 -11.02 -11.45
CA ILE A 196 -4.60 -10.06 -10.43
C ILE A 196 -6.06 -10.26 -10.06
N ILE A 197 -6.30 -10.64 -8.81
CA ILE A 197 -7.62 -10.87 -8.24
C ILE A 197 -7.93 -9.73 -7.27
N GLY A 198 -9.04 -9.03 -7.51
CA GLY A 198 -9.51 -7.94 -6.68
C GLY A 198 -10.75 -8.35 -5.88
N LEU A 199 -10.73 -8.12 -4.56
CA LEU A 199 -11.91 -8.25 -3.72
C LEU A 199 -12.62 -6.91 -3.60
N ASP A 200 -13.93 -6.90 -3.84
CA ASP A 200 -14.80 -5.75 -3.62
C ASP A 200 -16.17 -6.19 -3.07
N PHE A 201 -17.03 -5.22 -2.81
CA PHE A 201 -18.41 -5.42 -2.36
C PHE A 201 -19.35 -4.70 -3.32
N GLN A 202 -20.41 -5.38 -3.75
CA GLN A 202 -21.46 -4.76 -4.56
C GLN A 202 -22.25 -3.77 -3.70
N ASP A 203 -22.59 -4.16 -2.48
CA ASP A 203 -23.12 -3.26 -1.46
C ASP A 203 -21.99 -2.65 -0.61
N ARG A 204 -21.73 -1.36 -0.85
CA ARG A 204 -20.72 -0.60 -0.11
C ARG A 204 -21.01 -0.50 1.38
N GLN A 205 -22.28 -0.57 1.80
CA GLN A 205 -22.63 -0.51 3.21
C GLN A 205 -22.10 -1.73 3.97
N LYS A 206 -22.18 -2.93 3.39
CA LYS A 206 -21.59 -4.15 3.98
C LYS A 206 -20.09 -4.03 4.21
N LEU A 207 -19.35 -3.41 3.27
CA LEU A 207 -17.92 -3.13 3.47
C LEU A 207 -17.70 -2.16 4.64
N TYR A 208 -18.53 -1.13 4.75
CA TYR A 208 -18.44 -0.16 5.83
C TYR A 208 -18.77 -0.75 7.20
N ASP A 209 -19.76 -1.63 7.28
CA ASP A 209 -20.13 -2.33 8.51
C ASP A 209 -18.98 -3.25 8.96
N ARG A 210 -18.36 -3.97 8.02
CA ARG A 210 -17.14 -4.77 8.30
C ARG A 210 -15.98 -3.90 8.79
N ILE A 211 -15.76 -2.74 8.20
CA ILE A 211 -14.73 -1.79 8.64
C ILE A 211 -15.02 -1.32 10.07
N ASN A 212 -16.25 -0.90 10.34
CA ASN A 212 -16.64 -0.40 11.66
C ASN A 212 -16.47 -1.48 12.73
N LEU A 213 -16.98 -2.68 12.47
CA LEU A 213 -16.84 -3.83 13.36
C LEU A 213 -15.37 -4.21 13.59
N ARG A 214 -14.53 -4.11 12.55
CA ARG A 214 -13.09 -4.35 12.68
C ARG A 214 -12.43 -3.34 13.61
N VAL A 215 -12.77 -2.06 13.48
CA VAL A 215 -12.25 -1.02 14.39
C VAL A 215 -12.72 -1.29 15.82
N ASP A 216 -13.98 -1.66 16.02
CA ASP A 216 -14.50 -2.00 17.35
C ASP A 216 -13.74 -3.18 17.98
N ARG A 217 -13.43 -4.22 17.18
CA ARG A 217 -12.59 -5.34 17.62
C ARG A 217 -11.17 -4.92 17.95
N MET A 218 -10.54 -4.07 17.14
CA MET A 218 -9.20 -3.55 17.43
C MET A 218 -9.14 -2.90 18.82
N PHE A 219 -10.16 -2.11 19.20
CA PHE A 219 -10.23 -1.55 20.56
C PHE A 219 -10.41 -2.62 21.64
N ALA A 220 -11.28 -3.61 21.40
CA ALA A 220 -11.43 -4.74 22.32
C ALA A 220 -10.14 -5.57 22.48
N ASP A 221 -9.32 -5.63 21.42
CA ASP A 221 -8.04 -6.36 21.38
C ASP A 221 -6.86 -5.55 21.95
N GLY A 222 -7.07 -4.30 22.40
CA GLY A 222 -6.04 -3.47 23.04
C GLY A 222 -5.36 -2.44 22.15
N LEU A 223 -6.04 -1.93 21.10
CA LEU A 223 -5.50 -0.86 20.24
C LEU A 223 -5.08 0.38 21.02
N LEU A 224 -5.81 0.73 22.10
CA LEU A 224 -5.52 1.93 22.89
C LEU A 224 -4.15 1.80 23.59
N GLU A 225 -3.87 0.62 24.14
CA GLU A 225 -2.63 0.26 24.81
C GLU A 225 -1.47 0.20 23.82
N GLU A 226 -1.67 -0.47 22.67
CA GLU A 226 -0.68 -0.49 21.58
C GLU A 226 -0.35 0.93 21.13
N ALA A 227 -1.35 1.76 20.86
CA ALA A 227 -1.14 3.13 20.43
C ALA A 227 -0.39 3.95 21.49
N LYS A 228 -0.70 3.77 22.77
CA LYS A 228 0.00 4.45 23.87
C LYS A 228 1.47 4.04 23.94
N GLU A 229 1.78 2.75 23.82
CA GLU A 229 3.17 2.26 23.80
C GLU A 229 3.92 2.82 22.59
N ILE A 230 3.35 2.68 21.40
CA ILE A 230 3.98 3.13 20.15
C ILE A 230 4.22 4.64 20.20
N LEU A 231 3.20 5.45 20.51
CA LEU A 231 3.27 6.91 20.52
C LEU A 231 4.17 7.47 21.63
N SER A 232 4.49 6.69 22.67
CA SER A 232 5.49 7.10 23.67
C SER A 232 6.92 7.17 23.10
N ASN A 233 7.17 6.52 21.97
CA ASN A 233 8.46 6.57 21.30
C ASN A 233 8.65 7.89 20.56
N LYS A 234 9.78 8.57 20.80
CA LYS A 234 10.10 9.86 20.18
C LYS A 234 10.46 9.74 18.69
N ASN A 235 10.82 8.54 18.21
CA ASN A 235 11.36 8.31 16.87
C ASN A 235 10.46 7.38 16.05
N LEU A 236 9.30 7.88 15.59
CA LEU A 236 8.26 7.08 14.92
C LEU A 236 8.14 7.27 13.39
N GLY A 237 9.09 7.93 12.74
CA GLY A 237 9.19 8.03 11.27
C GLY A 237 7.85 8.05 10.54
N THR A 238 7.67 7.11 9.60
CA THR A 238 6.42 6.92 8.84
C THR A 238 5.35 6.17 9.65
N ALA A 239 5.76 5.34 10.62
CA ALA A 239 4.87 4.54 11.46
C ALA A 239 3.80 5.38 12.18
N ARG A 240 4.14 6.61 12.59
CA ARG A 240 3.19 7.56 13.23
C ARG A 240 1.97 7.90 12.35
N GLN A 241 2.09 7.76 11.03
CA GLN A 241 1.03 8.13 10.08
C GLN A 241 -0.04 7.04 9.90
N ALA A 242 0.14 5.87 10.53
CA ALA A 242 -0.87 4.81 10.49
C ALA A 242 -2.21 5.30 11.05
N ILE A 243 -3.30 4.91 10.37
CA ILE A 243 -4.65 5.12 10.86
C ILE A 243 -4.81 4.33 12.16
N GLY A 244 -5.37 4.95 13.18
CA GLY A 244 -5.40 4.44 14.55
C GLY A 244 -4.47 5.23 15.45
N TYR A 245 -3.22 5.46 15.05
CA TYR A 245 -2.25 6.15 15.90
C TYR A 245 -2.39 7.67 15.84
N LYS A 246 -2.43 8.26 14.65
CA LYS A 246 -2.54 9.72 14.51
C LYS A 246 -3.85 10.25 15.08
N GLU A 247 -4.94 9.49 14.99
CA GLU A 247 -6.23 9.84 15.59
C GLU A 247 -6.17 9.72 17.12
N LEU A 248 -5.66 8.60 17.66
CA LEU A 248 -5.52 8.43 19.12
C LEU A 248 -4.54 9.40 19.76
N GLN A 249 -3.60 9.96 18.99
CA GLN A 249 -2.73 11.00 19.51
C GLN A 249 -3.54 12.22 20.01
N HIS A 250 -4.57 12.66 19.28
CA HIS A 250 -5.41 13.79 19.71
C HIS A 250 -6.12 13.51 21.04
N TYR A 251 -6.57 12.26 21.24
CA TYR A 251 -7.11 11.80 22.51
C TYR A 251 -6.06 11.85 23.64
N PHE A 252 -4.86 11.32 23.41
CA PHE A 252 -3.78 11.35 24.41
C PHE A 252 -3.30 12.77 24.74
N ASP A 253 -3.40 13.69 23.79
CA ASP A 253 -3.10 15.12 23.96
C ASP A 253 -4.25 15.90 24.66
N GLY A 254 -5.37 15.23 24.98
CA GLY A 254 -6.54 15.82 25.65
C GLY A 254 -7.38 16.74 24.76
N GLN A 255 -7.26 16.62 23.44
CA GLN A 255 -7.93 17.49 22.46
C GLN A 255 -9.32 17.00 22.06
N GLU A 256 -9.63 15.71 22.29
CA GLU A 256 -10.91 15.08 21.95
C GLU A 256 -11.21 13.90 22.88
N SER A 257 -12.47 13.46 22.91
CA SER A 257 -12.88 12.26 23.67
C SER A 257 -12.44 10.96 22.97
N LEU A 258 -12.38 9.85 23.72
CA LEU A 258 -12.06 8.54 23.14
C LEU A 258 -13.10 8.12 22.10
N GLU A 259 -14.38 8.41 22.36
CA GLU A 259 -15.48 8.13 21.44
C GLU A 259 -15.31 8.90 20.12
N GLU A 260 -14.91 10.17 20.19
CA GLU A 260 -14.62 11.00 19.01
C GLU A 260 -13.47 10.43 18.19
N ALA A 261 -12.37 10.00 18.85
CA ALA A 261 -11.23 9.36 18.21
C ALA A 261 -11.64 8.05 17.51
N ILE A 262 -12.44 7.19 18.17
CA ILE A 262 -12.96 5.95 17.59
C ILE A 262 -13.76 6.25 16.31
N GLN A 263 -14.67 7.25 16.34
CA GLN A 263 -15.45 7.61 15.16
C GLN A 263 -14.59 8.15 14.02
N LYS A 264 -13.54 8.92 14.34
CA LYS A 264 -12.55 9.39 13.35
C LYS A 264 -11.79 8.23 12.72
N ILE A 265 -11.33 7.26 13.49
CA ILE A 265 -10.64 6.06 12.97
C ILE A 265 -11.56 5.30 12.01
N LYS A 266 -12.82 5.08 12.39
CA LYS A 266 -13.82 4.45 11.50
C LYS A 266 -13.99 5.24 10.20
N GLN A 267 -14.10 6.56 10.28
CA GLN A 267 -14.22 7.43 9.11
C GLN A 267 -12.99 7.38 8.20
N GLU A 268 -11.79 7.51 8.75
CA GLU A 268 -10.54 7.49 7.99
C GLU A 268 -10.27 6.12 7.37
N THR A 269 -10.62 5.03 8.06
CA THR A 269 -10.53 3.68 7.51
C THR A 269 -11.47 3.50 6.31
N ARG A 270 -12.70 4.03 6.35
CA ARG A 270 -13.61 4.05 5.18
C ARG A 270 -13.08 4.90 4.03
N ARG A 271 -12.50 6.06 4.34
CA ARG A 271 -11.85 6.93 3.33
C ARG A 271 -10.65 6.22 2.69
N TYR A 272 -9.87 5.50 3.47
CA TYR A 272 -8.76 4.69 2.98
C TYR A 272 -9.22 3.57 2.06
N ALA A 273 -10.22 2.78 2.47
CA ALA A 273 -10.84 1.76 1.62
C ALA A 273 -11.32 2.33 0.27
N LYS A 274 -11.98 3.50 0.29
CA LYS A 274 -12.39 4.21 -0.94
C LYS A 274 -11.20 4.55 -1.84
N ARG A 275 -10.09 5.06 -1.25
CA ARG A 275 -8.87 5.40 -2.00
C ARG A 275 -8.24 4.16 -2.62
N GLN A 276 -8.19 3.03 -1.90
CA GLN A 276 -7.70 1.75 -2.41
C GLN A 276 -8.51 1.29 -3.63
N LEU A 277 -9.84 1.25 -3.52
CA LEU A 277 -10.71 0.89 -4.65
C LEU A 277 -10.55 1.84 -5.84
N THR A 278 -10.47 3.15 -5.58
CA THR A 278 -10.25 4.16 -6.63
C THR A 278 -8.93 3.95 -7.36
N TRP A 279 -7.89 3.46 -6.66
CA TRP A 279 -6.61 3.11 -7.27
C TRP A 279 -6.74 1.87 -8.15
N PHE A 280 -7.21 0.76 -7.58
CA PHE A 280 -7.25 -0.54 -8.26
C PHE A 280 -8.20 -0.56 -9.46
N ARG A 281 -9.34 0.15 -9.41
CA ARG A 281 -10.30 0.23 -10.54
C ARG A 281 -9.74 0.89 -11.81
N ARG A 282 -8.54 1.49 -11.76
CA ARG A 282 -7.85 2.02 -12.94
C ARG A 282 -7.24 0.92 -13.79
N ASN A 283 -6.99 -0.26 -13.20
CA ASN A 283 -6.41 -1.39 -13.90
C ASN A 283 -7.54 -2.30 -14.41
N PRO A 284 -7.75 -2.40 -15.75
CA PRO A 284 -8.79 -3.24 -16.33
C PRO A 284 -8.47 -4.75 -16.24
N ASP A 285 -7.22 -5.12 -15.95
CA ASP A 285 -6.76 -6.52 -15.90
C ASP A 285 -7.11 -7.21 -14.57
N ILE A 286 -7.74 -6.48 -13.63
CA ILE A 286 -8.15 -7.04 -12.33
C ILE A 286 -9.43 -7.84 -12.49
N HIS A 287 -9.36 -9.11 -12.10
CA HIS A 287 -10.52 -9.98 -11.95
C HIS A 287 -11.22 -9.72 -10.62
N TRP A 288 -12.36 -9.04 -10.65
CA TRP A 288 -13.10 -8.66 -9.46
C TRP A 288 -14.02 -9.78 -8.97
N ILE A 289 -13.89 -10.13 -7.69
CA ILE A 289 -14.81 -10.99 -6.96
C ILE A 289 -15.56 -10.14 -5.93
N TYR A 290 -16.88 -10.12 -6.03
CA TYR A 290 -17.76 -9.43 -5.10
C TYR A 290 -18.08 -10.33 -3.91
N VAL A 291 -17.40 -10.09 -2.79
CA VAL A 291 -17.40 -10.97 -1.62
C VAL A 291 -18.81 -11.16 -1.04
N ASP A 292 -19.64 -10.13 -1.11
CA ASP A 292 -21.01 -10.16 -0.59
C ASP A 292 -22.04 -10.82 -1.52
N CYS A 293 -21.60 -11.27 -2.70
CA CYS A 293 -22.35 -12.14 -3.59
C CYS A 293 -21.99 -13.62 -3.39
N CYS A 294 -20.94 -13.91 -2.61
CA CYS A 294 -20.54 -15.28 -2.25
C CYS A 294 -21.20 -15.68 -0.93
N ARG A 295 -21.52 -16.98 -0.80
CA ARG A 295 -22.12 -17.59 0.40
C ARG A 295 -21.13 -17.63 1.56
N ASN A 296 -19.85 -17.87 1.27
CA ASN A 296 -18.79 -18.04 2.25
C ASN A 296 -17.41 -17.77 1.63
N VAL A 297 -16.35 -17.89 2.43
CA VAL A 297 -14.96 -17.63 2.01
C VAL A 297 -14.45 -18.73 1.07
N GLU A 298 -14.98 -19.94 1.20
CA GLU A 298 -14.68 -21.08 0.35
C GLU A 298 -15.10 -20.79 -1.10
N GLU A 299 -16.32 -20.26 -1.32
CA GLU A 299 -16.80 -19.90 -2.66
C GLU A 299 -15.97 -18.76 -3.29
N VAL A 300 -15.47 -17.81 -2.49
CA VAL A 300 -14.51 -16.79 -2.96
C VAL A 300 -13.22 -17.45 -3.43
N SER A 301 -12.72 -18.43 -2.68
CA SER A 301 -11.47 -19.15 -3.00
C SER A 301 -11.63 -20.03 -4.24
N GLU A 302 -12.77 -20.71 -4.39
CA GLU A 302 -13.11 -21.51 -5.57
C GLU A 302 -13.15 -20.67 -6.84
N GLN A 303 -13.84 -19.52 -6.81
CA GLN A 303 -13.88 -18.60 -7.94
C GLN A 303 -12.48 -18.08 -8.31
N ALA A 304 -11.66 -17.76 -7.31
CA ALA A 304 -10.27 -17.33 -7.53
C ALA A 304 -9.40 -18.46 -8.12
N ALA A 305 -9.55 -19.69 -7.65
CA ALA A 305 -8.79 -20.84 -8.13
C ALA A 305 -9.11 -21.19 -9.60
N LEU A 306 -10.36 -20.99 -10.05
CA LEU A 306 -10.73 -21.19 -11.46
C LEU A 306 -9.92 -20.29 -12.42
N LEU A 307 -9.50 -19.11 -11.97
CA LEU A 307 -8.65 -18.21 -12.78
C LEU A 307 -7.22 -18.72 -12.91
N LEU A 308 -6.75 -19.48 -11.91
CA LEU A 308 -5.37 -20.00 -11.84
C LEU A 308 -5.18 -21.29 -12.64
N ASN A 309 -6.24 -22.05 -12.89
CA ASN A 309 -6.21 -23.27 -13.71
C ASN A 309 -5.80 -23.03 -15.19
N PHE A 310 -5.65 -21.77 -15.60
CA PHE A 310 -5.16 -21.38 -16.92
C PHE A 310 -3.66 -21.06 -16.95
N ILE A 311 -2.93 -21.22 -15.84
CA ILE A 311 -1.48 -20.92 -15.74
C ILE A 311 -0.59 -22.15 -16.04
N GLU A 312 -1.16 -23.33 -16.33
CA GLU A 312 -0.38 -24.54 -16.70
C GLU A 312 0.48 -24.37 -17.97
#